data_AF-A0AAW2S570-F1
#
_entry.id   AF-A0AAW2S570-F1
#
_cell.length_a   1.000
_cell.length_b   1.000
_cell.length_c   1.000
_cell.angle_alpha   90.00
_cell.angle_beta   90.00
_cell.angle_gamma   90.00
#
_symmetry.space_group_name_H-M   'P 1'
#
loop_
_entity.id
_entity.type
_entity.pdbx_description
1 polymer ?
#
loop_
_entity_poly.entity_id
_entity_poly.type
_entity_poly.pdbx_seq_one_letter_code
_entity_poly.pdbx_strand_id
1 'polypeptide(L)' 'MIGSGMVRLQKKLTHLKHCLKEWNRTVFGIVFDRVVAAERQLKETDEAYDHDPCDRTLVKQNRGSAELVRVLAQEEAF' A
#
# COMPACT_ATOMS: atom_id res chain seq x y z
N MET A 1 -0.47 43.83 15.33
CA MET A 1 0.84 43.28 14.92
C MET A 1 0.87 41.80 15.31
N ILE A 2 0.83 40.87 14.37
CA ILE A 2 0.89 39.43 14.70
C ILE A 2 2.26 39.16 15.32
N GLY A 3 2.30 38.76 16.59
CA GLY A 3 3.54 38.61 17.34
C GLY A 3 4.46 37.56 16.71
N SER A 4 5.77 37.83 16.71
CA SER A 4 6.82 36.96 16.13
C SER A 4 6.71 35.49 16.59
N GLY A 5 6.21 35.25 17.81
CA GLY A 5 5.96 33.92 18.34
C GLY A 5 4.87 33.14 17.58
N MET A 6 3.74 33.77 17.23
CA MET A 6 2.66 33.11 16.49
C MET A 6 3.09 32.75 15.06
N VAL A 7 3.90 33.60 14.43
CA VAL A 7 4.46 33.33 13.10
C VAL A 7 5.41 32.12 13.14
N ARG A 8 6.25 32.00 14.18
CA ARG A 8 7.14 30.83 14.34
C ARG A 8 6.35 29.55 14.62
N LEU A 9 5.29 29.63 15.44
CA LEU A 9 4.41 28.50 15.70
C LEU A 9 3.72 28.03 14.41
N GLN A 10 3.16 28.96 13.63
CA GLN A 10 2.54 28.66 12.34
C GLN A 10 3.52 27.93 11.41
N LYS A 11 4.76 28.41 11.27
CA LYS A 11 5.79 27.74 10.46
C LYS A 11 6.07 26.31 10.92
N LYS A 12 6.19 26.08 12.23
CA LYS A 12 6.38 24.74 12.80
C LYS A 12 5.21 23.82 12.51
N LEU A 13 3.97 24.31 12.63
CA LEU A 13 2.77 23.52 12.33
C LEU A 13 2.66 23.19 10.84
N THR A 14 2.98 24.15 9.95
CA THR A 14 3.02 23.90 8.51
C THR A 14 4.06 22.83 8.15
N HIS A 15 5.25 22.90 8.76
CA HIS A 15 6.28 21.88 8.57
C HIS A 15 5.82 20.50 9.05
N LEU A 16 5.26 20.41 10.26
CA LEU A 16 4.71 19.17 10.81
C LEU A 16 3.64 18.58 9.89
N LYS A 17 2.74 19.41 9.35
CA LYS A 17 1.74 18.97 8.38
C LYS A 17 2.38 18.33 7.14
N HIS A 18 3.47 18.91 6.62
CA HIS A 18 4.18 18.32 5.48
C HIS A 18 4.85 16.99 5.86
N CYS A 19 5.49 16.91 7.03
CA CYS A 19 6.08 15.67 7.52
C CYS A 19 5.02 14.56 7.68
N LEU A 20 3.85 14.88 8.23
CA LEU A 20 2.75 13.92 8.38
C LEU A 20 2.18 13.47 7.03
N LYS A 21 2.06 14.38 6.05
CA LYS A 21 1.65 14.00 4.69
C LYS A 21 2.66 13.08 4.03
N GLU A 22 3.95 13.39 4.17
CA GLU A 22 5.01 12.55 3.60
C GLU A 22 5.05 11.19 4.29
N TRP A 23 4.97 11.16 5.62
CA TRP A 23 4.91 9.93 6.39
C TRP A 23 3.68 9.10 6.00
N ASN A 24 2.52 9.73 5.82
CA ASN A 24 1.32 9.02 5.41
C ASN A 24 1.48 8.42 4.00
N ARG A 25 2.00 9.21 3.05
CA ARG A 25 2.28 8.74 1.68
C ARG A 25 3.30 7.60 1.65
N THR A 26 4.37 7.72 2.43
CA THR A 26 5.48 6.76 2.40
C THR A 26 5.19 5.50 3.21
N VAL A 27 4.40 5.57 4.27
CA VAL A 27 4.07 4.39 5.06
C VAL A 27 2.78 3.76 4.57
N PHE A 28 1.66 4.47 4.64
CA PHE A 28 0.37 3.90 4.24
C PHE A 28 0.25 3.74 2.73
N GLY A 29 0.72 4.72 1.95
CA GLY A 29 0.72 4.61 0.48
C GLY A 29 1.48 3.37 -0.01
N ILE A 30 2.64 3.04 0.57
CA ILE A 30 3.39 1.83 0.23
C ILE A 30 2.62 0.56 0.59
N VAL A 31 1.87 0.55 1.70
CA VAL A 31 1.04 -0.61 2.08
C VAL A 31 -0.09 -0.81 1.09
N PHE A 32 -0.85 0.24 0.76
CA PHE A 32 -1.93 0.16 -0.23
C PHE A 32 -1.44 -0.19 -1.64
N ASP A 33 -0.31 0.39 -2.07
CA ASP A 33 0.30 0.08 -3.38
C ASP A 33 0.68 -1.41 -3.48
N ARG A 34 1.12 -2.02 -2.37
CA ARG A 34 1.42 -3.46 -2.31
C ARG A 34 0.17 -4.32 -2.41
N VAL A 35 -0.94 -3.91 -1.79
CA VAL A 35 -2.24 -4.60 -1.93
C VAL A 35 -2.66 -4.59 -3.40
N VAL A 36 -2.67 -3.41 -4.03
CA VAL A 36 -3.04 -3.26 -5.45
C VAL A 36 -2.14 -4.09 -6.37
N ALA A 37 -0.83 -4.14 -6.09
CA ALA A 37 0.09 -4.97 -6.85
C ALA A 37 -0.20 -6.48 -6.69
N ALA A 38 -0.49 -6.93 -5.47
CA ALA A 38 -0.83 -8.32 -5.18
C ALA A 38 -2.16 -8.74 -5.82
N GLU A 39 -3.18 -7.87 -5.78
CA GLU A 39 -4.46 -8.08 -6.46
C GLU A 39 -4.28 -8.22 -7.97
N ARG A 40 -3.50 -7.31 -8.58
CA ARG A 40 -3.19 -7.37 -10.00
C ARG A 40 -2.46 -8.66 -10.37
N GLN A 41 -1.48 -9.06 -9.56
CA GLN A 41 -0.73 -10.29 -9.79
C GLN A 41 -1.63 -11.52 -9.69
N LEU A 42 -2.53 -11.58 -8.70
CA LEU A 42 -3.50 -12.67 -8.58
C LEU A 42 -4.39 -12.74 -9.84
N LYS A 43 -4.92 -11.60 -10.27
CA LYS A 43 -5.74 -11.51 -11.49
C LYS A 43 -4.99 -12.04 -12.73
N GLU A 44 -3.73 -11.64 -12.91
CA GLU A 44 -2.91 -12.14 -14.03
C GLU A 44 -2.66 -13.66 -13.93
N THR A 45 -2.51 -14.22 -12.72
CA THR A 45 -2.38 -15.66 -12.53
C THR A 45 -3.68 -16.44 -12.69
N ASP A 46 -4.81 -15.84 -12.33
CA ASP A 46 -6.15 -16.40 -12.54
C ASP A 46 -6.45 -16.48 -14.05
N GLU A 47 -6.23 -15.39 -14.78
CA GLU A 47 -6.37 -15.36 -16.25
C GLU A 47 -5.48 -16.40 -16.93
N ALA A 48 -4.25 -16.60 -16.43
CA ALA A 48 -3.34 -17.62 -16.95
C ALA A 48 -3.82 -19.06 -16.65
N TYR A 49 -4.45 -19.29 -15.50
CA TYR A 49 -5.04 -20.58 -15.15
C TYR A 49 -6.30 -20.88 -15.97
N ASP A 50 -7.17 -19.87 -16.15
CA ASP A 50 -8.38 -19.99 -16.97
C ASP A 50 -8.05 -20.32 -18.42
N HIS A 51 -6.95 -19.79 -18.96
CA HIS A 51 -6.50 -20.08 -20.31
C HIS A 51 -5.80 -21.44 -20.44
N ASP A 52 -5.02 -21.86 -19.44
CA ASP A 52 -4.28 -23.12 -19.45
C ASP A 52 -4.28 -23.78 -18.06
N PRO A 53 -5.32 -24.56 -17.73
CA PRO A 53 -5.43 -25.20 -16.43
C PRO A 53 -4.47 -26.39 -16.34
N CYS A 54 -3.33 -26.16 -15.68
CA CYS A 54 -2.32 -27.18 -15.40
C CYS A 54 -1.72 -26.97 -13.99
N ASP A 55 -0.99 -27.96 -13.48
CA ASP A 55 -0.40 -27.90 -12.14
C ASP A 55 0.50 -26.67 -11.94
N ARG A 56 1.18 -26.23 -13.00
CA ARG A 56 2.07 -25.06 -12.95
C ARG A 56 1.29 -23.76 -12.79
N THR A 57 0.16 -23.59 -13.48
CA THR A 57 -0.68 -22.39 -13.37
C THR A 57 -1.45 -22.40 -12.05
N LEU A 58 -1.89 -23.58 -11.58
CA LEU A 58 -2.50 -23.75 -10.26
C LEU A 58 -1.56 -23.35 -9.11
N VAL A 59 -0.29 -23.78 -9.17
CA VAL A 59 0.71 -23.40 -8.16
C VAL A 59 0.96 -21.88 -8.17
N LYS A 60 0.93 -21.24 -9.34
CA LYS A 60 1.08 -19.77 -9.44
C LYS A 60 -0.12 -19.04 -8.86
N GLN A 61 -1.33 -19.49 -9.17
CA GLN A 61 -2.57 -18.96 -8.61
C GLN A 61 -2.56 -19.06 -7.09
N ASN A 62 -2.31 -20.25 -6.53
CA ASN A 62 -2.25 -20.46 -5.08
C ASN A 62 -1.21 -19.55 -4.40
N ARG A 63 -0.06 -19.33 -5.04
CA ARG A 63 0.96 -18.39 -4.54
C ARG A 63 0.48 -16.94 -4.59
N GLY A 64 -0.18 -16.53 -5.67
CA GLY A 64 -0.79 -15.20 -5.78
C GLY A 64 -1.83 -14.96 -4.69
N SER A 65 -2.71 -15.95 -4.45
CA SER A 65 -3.74 -15.87 -3.42
C SER A 65 -3.12 -15.80 -2.01
N ALA A 66 -2.12 -16.63 -1.71
CA ALA A 66 -1.42 -16.60 -0.43
C ALA A 66 -0.70 -15.25 -0.18
N GLU A 67 -0.09 -14.68 -1.22
CA GLU A 67 0.55 -13.37 -1.13
C GLU A 67 -0.46 -12.26 -0.88
N LEU A 68 -1.61 -12.27 -1.56
CA LEU A 68 -2.68 -11.31 -1.31
C LEU A 68 -3.17 -11.37 0.14
N VAL A 69 -3.43 -12.57 0.66
CA VAL A 69 -3.83 -12.76 2.07
C VAL A 69 -2.78 -12.21 3.04
N ARG A 70 -1.50 -12.45 2.76
CA ARG A 70 -0.39 -11.94 3.57
C ARG A 70 -0.32 -10.42 3.59
N VAL A 71 -0.51 -9.78 2.43
CA VAL A 71 -0.44 -8.33 2.30
C VAL A 71 -1.67 -7.65 2.91
N LEU A 72 -2.87 -8.23 2.77
CA LEU A 72 -4.08 -7.75 3.44
C LEU A 72 -3.96 -7.85 4.97
N ALA A 73 -3.47 -8.97 5.51
CA ALA A 73 -3.22 -9.09 6.95
C ALA A 73 -2.19 -8.08 7.46
N GLN A 74 -1.24 -7.67 6.60
CA GLN A 74 -0.32 -6.59 6.92
C GLN A 74 -1.01 -5.23 6.90
N GLU A 75 -1.94 -4.98 5.98
CA GLU A 75 -2.73 -3.74 5.90
C GLU A 75 -3.67 -3.57 7.09
N GLU A 76 -4.41 -4.62 7.49
CA GLU A 76 -5.30 -4.60 8.66
C GLU A 76 -4.57 -4.28 9.99
N ALA A 77 -3.26 -4.49 10.04
CA ALA A 77 -2.44 -4.22 11.23
C ALA A 77 -1.99 -2.75 11.36
N PHE A 78 -2.25 -1.90 10.35
CA PHE A 78 -1.87 -0.48 10.31
C PHE A 78 -3.09 0.45 10.30
#